data_AF-A0A3N4JY56-F1
#
_entry.id   AF-A0A3N4JY56-F1
#
_cell.length_a   1.000
_cell.length_b   1.000
_cell.length_c   1.000
_cell.angle_alpha   90.00
_cell.angle_beta   90.00
_cell.angle_gamma   90.00
#
_symmetry.space_group_name_H-M   'P 1'
#
loop_
_entity.id
_entity.type
_entity.pdbx_description
1 polymer ?
#
loop_
_entity_poly.entity_id
_entity_poly.type
_entity_poly.pdbx_seq_one_letter_code
_entity_poly.pdbx_strand_id
1 'polypeptide(L)'
;KVYDWELYKEKLADLYLIQNATLTTIIAQMEESYKFKPSLRAYRNKFSEWGFTKDQLSLHKDQALVTKVKDLWARNMSSANILRCLSLDGWQISAGQLRNLRLHPTLRCLM
;
A
#
# COMPACT_ATOMS: atom_id res chain seq x y z
N LYS A 1 7.64 -1.65 24.36
CA LYS A 1 8.39 -0.98 23.28
C LYS A 1 7.40 -0.58 22.19
N VAL A 2 7.12 0.72 22.06
CA VAL A 2 6.38 1.23 20.92
C VAL A 2 7.39 1.35 19.79
N TYR A 3 7.15 0.62 18.72
CA TYR A 3 7.99 0.64 17.53
C TYR A 3 7.47 1.74 16.59
N ASP A 4 8.35 2.50 15.95
CA ASP A 4 8.00 3.56 14.99
C ASP A 4 7.57 2.98 13.64
N TRP A 5 6.48 2.21 13.64
CA TRP A 5 5.94 1.55 12.45
C TRP A 5 5.62 2.53 11.33
N GLU A 6 5.14 3.73 11.67
CA GLU A 6 4.73 4.73 10.68
C GLU A 6 5.93 5.28 9.90
N LEU A 7 7.12 5.35 10.52
CA LEU A 7 8.35 5.77 9.87
C LEU A 7 8.81 4.76 8.81
N TYR A 8 8.53 3.47 9.04
CA TYR A 8 8.90 2.39 8.12
C TYR A 8 7.75 1.95 7.21
N LYS A 9 6.54 2.47 7.41
CA LYS A 9 5.34 2.03 6.70
C LYS A 9 5.47 2.12 5.19
N GLU A 10 6.02 3.21 4.69
CA GLU A 10 6.25 3.41 3.25
C GLU A 10 7.26 2.41 2.70
N LYS A 11 8.38 2.21 3.40
CA LYS A 11 9.40 1.21 3.01
C LYS A 11 8.82 -0.20 3.03
N LEU A 12 8.05 -0.55 4.06
CA LEU A 12 7.39 -1.85 4.18
C LEU A 12 6.36 -2.06 3.07
N ALA A 13 5.61 -1.01 2.72
CA ALA A 13 4.70 -1.04 1.58
C ALA A 13 5.45 -1.24 0.27
N ASP A 14 6.62 -0.60 0.08
CA ASP A 14 7.44 -0.77 -1.12
C ASP A 14 7.99 -2.20 -1.25
N LEU A 15 8.56 -2.74 -0.17
CA LEU A 15 9.07 -4.11 -0.16
C LEU A 15 7.95 -5.13 -0.41
N TYR A 16 6.78 -4.91 0.19
CA TYR A 16 5.67 -5.84 0.05
C TYR A 16 4.95 -5.72 -1.30
N LEU A 17 4.60 -4.51 -1.73
CA LEU A 17 3.74 -4.27 -2.89
C LEU A 17 4.52 -4.20 -4.21
N ILE A 18 5.75 -3.69 -4.19
CA ILE A 18 6.58 -3.53 -5.39
C ILE A 18 7.49 -4.75 -5.55
N GLN A 19 8.26 -5.09 -4.51
CA GLN A 19 9.22 -6.18 -4.59
C GLN A 19 8.56 -7.56 -4.38
N ASN A 20 7.27 -7.60 -4.02
CA ASN A 20 6.54 -8.82 -3.71
C ASN A 20 7.29 -9.70 -2.69
N ALA A 21 8.03 -9.06 -1.78
CA ALA A 21 8.88 -9.74 -0.82
C ALA A 21 8.03 -10.45 0.25
N THR A 22 8.47 -11.62 0.68
CA THR A 22 7.82 -12.34 1.78
C THR A 22 8.10 -11.64 3.11
N LEU A 23 7.19 -11.80 4.09
CA LEU A 23 7.35 -11.21 5.42
C LEU A 23 8.68 -11.58 6.08
N THR A 24 9.18 -12.79 5.85
CA THR A 24 10.49 -13.25 6.36
C THR A 24 11.64 -12.45 5.78
N THR A 25 11.62 -12.18 4.47
CA THR A 25 12.65 -11.38 3.80
C THR A 25 12.60 -9.93 4.26
N ILE A 26 11.39 -9.37 4.38
CA ILE A 26 11.18 -8.01 4.90
C ILE A 26 11.75 -7.89 6.32
N ILE A 27 11.46 -8.86 7.21
CA ILE A 27 11.97 -8.85 8.59
C ILE A 27 13.51 -8.90 8.59
N ALA A 28 14.11 -9.79 7.80
CA ALA A 28 15.57 -9.91 7.72
C ALA A 28 16.22 -8.59 7.25
N GLN A 29 15.66 -7.96 6.22
CA GLN A 29 16.15 -6.70 5.68
C GLN A 29 15.99 -5.55 6.69
N MET A 30 14.87 -5.50 7.40
CA MET A 30 14.61 -4.49 8.43
C MET A 30 15.49 -4.67 9.67
N GLU A 31 15.80 -5.90 10.03
CA GLU A 31 16.74 -6.23 11.10
C GLU A 31 18.18 -5.85 10.72
N GLU A 32 18.61 -6.16 9.50
CA GLU A 32 19.96 -5.86 9.02
C GLU A 32 20.19 -4.35 8.84
N SER A 33 19.26 -3.66 8.19
CA SER A 33 19.44 -2.24 7.85
C SER A 33 19.10 -1.28 9.00
N TYR A 34 18.11 -1.60 9.82
CA TYR A 34 17.55 -0.67 10.83
C TYR A 34 17.55 -1.23 12.26
N LYS A 35 18.10 -2.43 12.47
CA LYS A 35 17.99 -3.18 13.76
C LYS A 35 16.55 -3.29 14.26
N PHE A 36 15.59 -3.26 13.33
CA PHE A 36 14.17 -3.24 13.62
C PHE A 36 13.66 -4.67 13.68
N LYS A 37 13.68 -5.24 14.89
CA LYS A 37 13.32 -6.65 15.16
C LYS A 37 11.99 -6.85 15.91
N PRO A 38 10.83 -6.38 15.42
CA PRO A 38 9.55 -6.87 15.88
C PRO A 38 9.34 -8.36 15.56
N SER A 39 8.42 -9.01 16.27
CA SER A 39 8.06 -10.40 15.97
C SER A 39 7.28 -10.52 14.66
N LEU A 40 7.34 -11.68 14.00
CA LEU A 40 6.56 -11.98 12.79
C LEU A 40 5.05 -11.71 12.99
N ARG A 41 4.53 -11.99 14.19
CA ARG A 41 3.14 -11.69 14.55
C ARG A 41 2.85 -10.20 14.58
N ALA A 42 3.78 -9.38 15.07
CA ALA A 42 3.63 -7.93 15.06
C ALA A 42 3.56 -7.38 13.62
N TYR A 43 4.40 -7.88 12.72
CA TYR A 43 4.32 -7.56 11.29
C TYR A 43 2.98 -7.96 10.69
N ARG A 44 2.53 -9.21 10.92
CA ARG A 44 1.22 -9.67 10.42
C ARG A 44 0.06 -8.80 10.92
N ASN A 45 0.06 -8.45 12.20
CA ASN A 45 -0.96 -7.59 12.77
C ASN A 45 -0.93 -6.19 12.12
N LYS A 46 0.27 -5.60 11.95
CA LYS A 46 0.42 -4.28 11.34
C LYS A 46 0.04 -4.26 9.87
N PHE A 47 0.42 -5.30 9.12
CA PHE A 47 0.04 -5.43 7.72
C PHE A 47 -1.48 -5.62 7.57
N SER A 48 -2.10 -6.36 8.48
CA SER A 48 -3.57 -6.49 8.53
C SER A 48 -4.24 -5.15 8.87
N GLU A 49 -3.74 -4.44 9.89
CA GLU A 49 -4.23 -3.14 10.32
C GLU A 49 -4.10 -2.08 9.22
N TRP A 50 -3.02 -2.14 8.45
CA TRP A 50 -2.81 -1.29 7.28
C TRP A 50 -3.56 -1.76 6.04
N GLY A 51 -4.10 -2.98 6.00
CA GLY A 51 -4.78 -3.53 4.82
C GLY A 51 -3.84 -3.91 3.68
N PHE A 52 -2.59 -4.30 3.97
CA PHE A 52 -1.64 -4.85 3.00
C PHE A 52 -1.98 -6.32 2.70
N THR A 53 -3.03 -6.50 1.91
CA THR A 53 -3.50 -7.83 1.48
C THR A 53 -2.95 -8.20 0.11
N LYS A 54 -3.10 -9.47 -0.27
CA LYS A 54 -2.80 -9.94 -1.63
C LYS A 54 -3.65 -9.22 -2.68
N ASP A 55 -4.88 -8.84 -2.33
CA ASP A 55 -5.74 -8.07 -3.22
C ASP A 55 -5.15 -6.68 -3.48
N GLN A 56 -4.65 -6.02 -2.43
CA GLN A 56 -3.93 -4.75 -2.57
C GLN A 56 -2.72 -4.90 -3.50
N LEU A 57 -1.95 -5.97 -3.36
CA LEU A 57 -0.84 -6.26 -4.24
C LEU A 57 -1.27 -6.41 -5.71
N SER A 58 -2.41 -7.07 -5.96
CA SER A 58 -2.99 -7.18 -7.31
C SER A 58 -3.38 -5.80 -7.87
N LEU A 59 -3.99 -4.94 -7.07
CA LEU A 59 -4.36 -3.57 -7.46
C LEU A 59 -3.14 -2.71 -7.78
N HIS A 60 -2.03 -2.89 -7.06
CA HIS A 60 -0.76 -2.20 -7.35
C HIS A 60 -0.11 -2.69 -8.64
N LYS A 61 -0.29 -3.98 -8.99
CA LYS A 61 0.18 -4.54 -10.26
C LYS A 61 -0.63 -4.08 -11.47
N ASP A 62 -1.90 -3.72 -11.26
CA ASP A 62 -2.76 -3.20 -12.31
C ASP A 62 -2.38 -1.75 -12.64
N GLN A 63 -1.46 -1.60 -13.60
CA GLN A 63 -0.96 -0.31 -14.05
C GLN A 63 -2.09 0.58 -14.63
N ALA A 64 -3.12 -0.02 -15.23
CA ALA A 64 -4.25 0.72 -15.79
C ALA A 64 -5.08 1.37 -14.68
N LEU A 65 -5.38 0.60 -13.62
CA LEU A 65 -6.01 1.11 -12.41
C LEU A 65 -5.19 2.25 -11.78
N VAL A 66 -3.90 2.01 -11.55
CA VAL A 66 -3.00 3.01 -10.94
C VAL A 66 -2.96 4.29 -11.76
N THR A 67 -2.86 4.19 -13.08
CA THR A 67 -2.83 5.35 -13.98
C THR A 67 -4.16 6.11 -13.94
N LYS A 68 -5.28 5.41 -13.88
CA LYS A 68 -6.60 6.04 -13.80
C LYS A 68 -6.81 6.75 -12.47
N VAL A 69 -6.46 6.10 -11.37
CA VAL A 69 -6.48 6.72 -10.03
C VAL A 69 -5.60 7.96 -9.99
N LYS A 70 -4.42 7.91 -10.62
CA LYS A 70 -3.51 9.06 -10.75
C LYS A 70 -4.18 10.25 -11.43
N ASP A 71 -4.82 10.02 -12.58
CA ASP A 71 -5.52 11.08 -13.34
C ASP A 71 -6.72 11.64 -12.54
N LEU A 72 -7.50 10.78 -11.90
CA LEU A 72 -8.63 11.22 -11.08
C LEU A 72 -8.20 12.06 -9.87
N TRP A 73 -7.08 11.71 -9.21
CA TRP A 73 -6.51 12.55 -8.15
C TRP A 73 -5.89 13.84 -8.66
N ALA A 74 -5.21 13.81 -9.82
CA ALA A 74 -4.69 15.03 -10.44
C ALA A 74 -5.80 16.04 -10.76
N ARG A 75 -7.03 15.56 -11.02
CA ARG A 75 -8.24 16.37 -11.20
C ARG A 75 -8.89 16.83 -9.88
N ASN A 76 -8.23 16.61 -8.74
CA ASN A 76 -8.72 16.93 -7.40
C ASN A 76 -10.08 16.30 -7.05
N MET A 77 -10.36 15.09 -7.56
CA MET A 77 -11.60 14.39 -7.23
C MET A 77 -11.60 13.87 -5.80
N SER A 78 -12.78 13.90 -5.16
CA SER A 78 -12.99 13.29 -3.85
C SER A 78 -12.86 11.76 -3.93
N SER A 79 -12.42 11.14 -2.83
CA SER A 79 -12.28 9.68 -2.74
C SER A 79 -13.58 8.95 -3.11
N ALA A 80 -14.74 9.49 -2.74
CA ALA A 80 -16.04 8.89 -3.07
C ALA A 80 -16.32 8.91 -4.58
N ASN A 81 -16.01 10.01 -5.26
CA ASN A 81 -16.17 10.11 -6.71
C ASN A 81 -15.23 9.16 -7.45
N ILE A 82 -13.99 9.02 -6.95
CA ILE A 82 -13.00 8.10 -7.52
C ILE A 82 -13.48 6.66 -7.43
N LEU A 83 -13.96 6.23 -6.25
CA LEU A 83 -14.54 4.90 -6.09
C LEU A 83 -15.70 4.67 -7.07
N ARG A 84 -16.56 5.68 -7.26
CA ARG A 84 -17.69 5.57 -8.18
C ARG A 84 -17.23 5.44 -9.64
N CYS A 85 -16.26 6.23 -10.07
CA CYS A 85 -15.67 6.11 -11.40
C CYS A 85 -15.07 4.72 -11.63
N LEU A 86 -14.25 4.25 -10.68
CA LEU A 86 -13.61 2.94 -10.78
C LEU A 86 -14.63 1.80 -10.82
N SER A 87 -15.71 1.90 -10.05
CA SER A 87 -16.80 0.92 -10.07
C SER A 87 -17.53 0.90 -11.43
N LEU A 88 -17.74 2.06 -12.07
CA LEU A 88 -18.32 2.15 -13.42
C LEU A 88 -17.43 1.51 -14.48
N ASP A 89 -16.12 1.57 -14.30
CA ASP A 89 -15.15 0.92 -15.19
C ASP A 89 -14.98 -0.59 -14.91
N GLY A 90 -15.59 -1.10 -13.83
CA GLY A 90 -15.56 -2.52 -13.44
C GLY A 90 -14.59 -2.87 -12.30
N TRP A 91 -13.82 -1.92 -11.76
CA TRP A 91 -12.98 -2.14 -10.59
C TRP A 91 -13.78 -2.00 -9.30
N GLN A 92 -13.99 -3.12 -8.60
CA GLN A 92 -14.63 -3.14 -7.29
C GLN A 92 -13.57 -3.00 -6.19
N ILE A 93 -13.22 -1.75 -5.85
CA ILE A 93 -12.30 -1.45 -4.75
C ILE A 93 -13.01 -0.76 -3.58
N SER A 94 -12.55 -1.04 -2.37
CA SER A 94 -13.01 -0.38 -1.15
C SER A 94 -12.26 0.93 -0.89
N ALA A 95 -12.84 1.81 -0.06
CA ALA A 95 -12.18 3.05 0.36
C ALA A 95 -10.81 2.82 1.03
N GLY A 96 -10.67 1.73 1.79
CA GLY A 96 -9.41 1.33 2.40
C GLY A 96 -8.35 0.96 1.36
N GLN A 97 -8.74 0.18 0.35
CA GLN A 97 -7.85 -0.18 -0.76
C GLN A 97 -7.45 1.05 -1.60
N LEU A 98 -8.39 1.95 -1.86
CA LEU A 98 -8.10 3.23 -2.54
C LEU A 98 -7.13 4.09 -1.72
N ARG A 99 -7.30 4.14 -0.40
CA ARG A 99 -6.35 4.85 0.48
C ARG A 99 -4.97 4.22 0.41
N ASN A 100 -4.88 2.89 0.41
CA ASN A 100 -3.61 2.18 0.32
C ASN A 100 -2.95 2.29 -1.06
N LEU A 101 -3.73 2.49 -2.13
CA LEU A 101 -3.18 2.76 -3.46
C LEU A 101 -2.30 4.03 -3.46
N ARG A 102 -2.54 4.99 -2.56
CA ARG A 102 -1.66 6.16 -2.37
C ARG A 102 -0.23 5.80 -2.00
N LEU A 103 -0.02 4.63 -1.40
CA LEU A 103 1.32 4.16 -1.04
C LEU A 103 2.10 3.69 -2.27
N HIS A 104 1.50 3.63 -3.46
CA HIS A 104 2.21 3.32 -4.69
C HIS A 104 3.14 4.48 -5.07
N PRO A 105 4.41 4.23 -5.45
CA PRO A 105 5.39 5.28 -5.75
C PRO A 105 4.92 6.31 -6.78
N THR A 106 4.19 5.87 -7.80
CA THR A 106 3.68 6.76 -8.86
C THR A 106 2.58 7.71 -8.39
N LEU A 107 1.93 7.37 -7.26
CA LEU A 107 0.84 8.13 -6.65
C LEU A 107 1.35 8.99 -5.49
N ARG A 108 2.47 8.61 -4.85
CA ARG A 108 3.14 9.44 -3.83
C ARG A 108 3.59 10.81 -4.36
N CYS A 109 3.99 10.91 -5.63
CA CYS A 109 4.44 12.17 -6.24
C CYS A 109 3.33 13.20 -6.51
N LEU A 110 2.06 12.89 -6.25
CA LEU A 110 0.95 13.85 -6.42
C LEU A 110 0.61 14.63 -5.14
N MET A 111 1.41 14.48 -4.08
CA MET A 111 1.44 15.37 -2.91
C MET A 111 2.59 16.36 -3.03
#